data_AF-A0A7X8WEE8-F1
#
_entry.id   AF-A0A7X8WEE8-F1
#
_cell.length_a   1.000
_cell.length_b   1.000
_cell.length_c   1.000
_cell.angle_alpha   90.00
_cell.angle_beta   90.00
_cell.angle_gamma   90.00
#
_symmetry.space_group_name_H-M   'P 1'
#
loop_
_entity.id
_entity.type
_entity.pdbx_description
1 polymer ?
#
loop_
_entity_poly.entity_id
_entity_poly.type
_entity_poly.pdbx_seq_one_letter_code
_entity_poly.pdbx_strand_id
1 'polypeptide(L)'
;MKRMAIVLLVLVLALGMVFAQGKGEKEATGRRTLRISAESWQISKIYLEKAKEIFEKNHPDVDVEIITLADQNVLANYVIDWSKGNTETDL
;
A
#
# COMPACT_ATOMS: atom_id res chain seq x y z
N MET A 1 15.15 -31.51 -36.61
CA MET A 1 15.79 -30.73 -35.52
C MET A 1 15.37 -29.26 -35.49
N LYS A 2 15.51 -28.47 -36.56
CA LYS A 2 15.13 -27.04 -36.58
C LYS A 2 13.66 -26.75 -36.24
N ARG A 3 12.72 -27.56 -36.74
CA ARG A 3 11.27 -27.43 -36.44
C ARG A 3 10.92 -27.75 -34.99
N MET A 4 11.61 -28.71 -34.37
CA MET A 4 11.41 -29.05 -32.95
C MET A 4 11.97 -27.96 -32.02
N ALA A 5 13.09 -27.34 -32.38
CA ALA A 5 13.64 -26.21 -31.63
C ALA A 5 12.71 -24.98 -31.64
N ILE A 6 12.05 -24.72 -32.77
CA ILE A 6 11.07 -23.62 -32.88
C ILE A 6 9.83 -23.90 -32.02
N VAL A 7 9.32 -25.13 -32.02
CA VAL A 7 8.17 -25.52 -31.18
C VAL A 7 8.49 -25.40 -29.69
N LEU A 8 9.70 -25.80 -29.28
CA LEU A 8 10.17 -25.66 -27.90
C LEU A 8 10.33 -24.19 -27.48
N LEU A 9 10.82 -23.32 -28.37
CA LEU A 9 10.95 -21.89 -28.12
C LEU A 9 9.59 -21.22 -27.92
N VAL A 10 8.60 -21.57 -28.75
CA VAL A 10 7.22 -21.06 -28.63
C VAL A 10 6.56 -21.54 -27.34
N LEU A 11 6.80 -22.78 -26.92
CA LEU A 11 6.31 -23.31 -25.65
C LEU A 11 6.92 -22.60 -24.44
N VAL A 12 8.21 -22.28 -24.46
CA VAL A 12 8.88 -21.53 -23.38
C VAL A 12 8.37 -20.10 -23.31
N LEU A 13 8.12 -19.45 -24.45
CA LEU A 13 7.52 -18.11 -24.49
C LEU A 13 6.07 -18.10 -23.99
N ALA A 14 5.27 -19.11 -24.34
CA ALA A 14 3.90 -19.26 -23.86
C ALA A 14 3.83 -19.54 -22.36
N LEU A 15 4.75 -20.34 -21.80
CA LEU A 15 4.85 -20.54 -20.36
C LEU A 15 5.30 -19.26 -19.63
N GLY A 16 6.20 -18.47 -20.22
CA GLY A 16 6.68 -17.21 -19.64
C GLY A 16 5.56 -16.18 -19.42
N MET A 17 4.55 -16.14 -20.29
CA MET A 17 3.39 -15.23 -20.14
C MET A 17 2.49 -15.62 -18.97
N VAL A 18 2.39 -16.91 -18.63
CA VAL A 18 1.57 -17.40 -17.50
C VAL A 18 2.18 -17.01 -16.14
N PHE A 19 3.51 -16.94 -16.06
CA PHE A 19 4.21 -16.50 -14.84
C PHE A 19 4.41 -14.99 -14.75
N ALA A 20 4.30 -14.25 -15.87
CA ALA A 20 4.33 -12.79 -15.88
C ALA A 20 3.03 -12.15 -15.37
N GLN A 21 1.94 -12.93 -15.27
CA GLN A 21 0.74 -12.57 -14.52
C GLN A 21 0.97 -12.80 -13.00
N GLY A 22 2.13 -12.36 -12.52
CA GLY A 22 2.50 -12.42 -11.12
C GLY A 22 1.59 -11.49 -10.32
N LYS A 23 0.87 -12.07 -9.35
CA LYS A 23 0.06 -11.36 -8.37
C LYS A 23 -0.85 -10.31 -8.99
N GLY A 24 -1.97 -10.75 -9.55
CA GLY A 24 -3.17 -9.91 -9.49
C GLY A 24 -3.36 -9.55 -8.01
N GLU A 25 -3.18 -8.28 -7.66
CA GLU A 25 -3.77 -7.74 -6.44
C GLU A 25 -5.20 -8.23 -6.45
N LYS A 26 -5.56 -9.04 -5.44
CA LYS A 26 -6.96 -9.35 -5.20
C LYS A 26 -7.62 -7.99 -5.03
N GLU A 27 -8.45 -7.57 -5.98
CA GLU A 27 -9.32 -6.41 -5.80
C GLU A 27 -10.01 -6.63 -4.45
N ALA A 28 -9.71 -5.76 -3.49
CA ALA A 28 -10.33 -5.85 -2.18
C ALA A 28 -11.83 -5.59 -2.39
N THR A 29 -12.64 -6.63 -2.27
CA THR A 29 -14.09 -6.56 -2.53
C THR A 29 -14.87 -5.91 -1.37
N GLY A 30 -14.30 -4.87 -0.74
CA GLY A 30 -14.88 -4.18 0.41
C GLY A 30 -14.18 -2.86 0.69
N ARG A 31 -14.82 -2.00 1.48
CA ARG A 31 -14.24 -0.73 1.92
C ARG A 31 -12.89 -0.99 2.61
N ARG A 32 -11.84 -0.33 2.15
CA ARG A 32 -10.49 -0.40 2.69
C ARG A 32 -10.26 0.74 3.68
N THR A 33 -9.34 0.55 4.61
CA THR A 33 -8.91 1.61 5.53
C THR A 33 -7.44 1.91 5.28
N LEU A 34 -7.09 3.20 5.15
CA LEU A 34 -5.72 3.71 5.13
C LEU A 34 -5.44 4.40 6.46
N ARG A 35 -4.55 3.86 7.28
CA ARG A 35 -4.21 4.41 8.60
C ARG A 35 -2.94 5.23 8.52
N ILE A 36 -3.01 6.47 9.01
CA ILE A 36 -1.89 7.42 8.98
C ILE A 36 -1.66 7.94 10.40
N SER A 37 -0.45 7.76 10.91
CA SER A 37 -0.08 8.24 12.24
C SER A 37 0.73 9.53 12.16
N ALA A 38 0.35 10.56 12.90
CA ALA A 38 1.07 11.83 12.93
C ALA A 38 0.88 12.56 14.26
N GLU A 39 1.86 13.40 14.65
CA GLU A 39 1.68 14.29 15.79
C GLU A 39 0.67 15.41 15.45
N SER A 40 -0.04 15.92 16.46
CA SER A 40 -1.03 17.01 16.29
C SER A 40 -0.51 18.21 15.50
N TRP A 41 0.76 18.58 15.72
CA TRP A 41 1.37 19.70 15.00
C TRP A 41 1.65 19.36 13.54
N GLN A 42 1.97 18.10 13.21
CA GLN A 42 2.17 17.66 11.82
C GLN A 42 0.83 17.69 11.10
N ILE A 43 -0.22 17.09 11.67
CA ILE A 43 -1.58 17.04 11.11
C ILE A 43 -2.01 18.42 10.62
N SER A 44 -1.83 19.43 11.47
CA SER A 44 -2.19 20.82 11.16
C SER A 44 -1.21 21.49 10.18
N LYS A 45 0.10 21.24 10.25
CA LYS A 45 1.10 21.87 9.37
C LYS A 45 1.07 21.37 7.93
N ILE A 46 0.85 20.07 7.74
CA ILE A 46 0.78 19.46 6.39
C ILE A 46 -0.65 19.31 5.90
N TYR A 47 -1.62 19.87 6.63
CA TYR A 47 -3.04 19.85 6.27
C TYR A 47 -3.57 18.43 6.01
N LEU A 48 -3.22 17.48 6.89
CA LEU A 48 -3.51 16.06 6.67
C LEU A 48 -5.01 15.77 6.58
N GLU A 49 -5.83 16.46 7.37
CA GLU A 49 -7.30 16.39 7.27
C GLU A 49 -7.81 16.81 5.88
N LYS A 50 -7.19 17.86 5.29
CA LYS A 50 -7.58 18.29 3.95
C LYS A 50 -7.16 17.29 2.88
N ALA A 51 -6.00 16.67 3.06
CA ALA A 51 -5.53 15.60 2.19
C ALA A 51 -6.45 14.38 2.28
N LYS A 52 -6.89 13.99 3.48
CA LYS A 52 -7.91 12.95 3.72
C LYS A 52 -9.18 13.24 2.93
N GLU A 53 -9.78 14.43 3.08
CA GLU A 53 -11.01 14.79 2.35
C GLU A 53 -10.87 14.65 0.83
N ILE A 54 -9.74 15.11 0.27
CA ILE A 54 -9.47 15.06 -1.17
C ILE A 54 -9.26 13.61 -1.62
N PHE A 55 -8.54 12.81 -0.83
CA PHE A 55 -8.25 11.42 -1.14
C PHE A 55 -9.53 10.57 -1.13
N GLU A 56 -10.32 10.62 -0.05
CA GLU A 56 -11.57 9.86 0.06
C GLU A 56 -12.59 10.23 -1.03
N LYS A 57 -12.62 11.51 -1.44
CA LYS A 57 -13.46 11.95 -2.57
C LYS A 57 -13.08 11.26 -3.89
N ASN A 58 -11.78 11.03 -4.12
CA ASN A 58 -11.27 10.38 -5.33
C ASN A 58 -11.20 8.85 -5.21
N HIS A 59 -11.28 8.32 -3.98
CA HIS A 59 -11.19 6.90 -3.64
C HIS A 59 -12.36 6.51 -2.72
N PRO A 60 -13.60 6.44 -3.23
CA PRO A 60 -14.81 6.25 -2.41
C PRO A 60 -14.88 4.87 -1.72
N ASP A 61 -14.02 3.94 -2.13
CA ASP A 61 -13.82 2.63 -1.51
C ASP A 61 -12.79 2.64 -0.37
N VAL A 62 -12.16 3.78 -0.07
CA VAL A 62 -11.17 3.93 0.99
C VAL A 62 -11.65 4.92 2.05
N ASP A 63 -11.50 4.53 3.32
CA ASP A 63 -11.65 5.37 4.51
C ASP A 63 -10.26 5.68 5.06
N VAL A 64 -9.94 6.93 5.35
CA VAL A 64 -8.63 7.33 5.86
C VAL A 64 -8.74 7.58 7.37
N GLU A 65 -8.01 6.84 8.18
CA GLU A 65 -7.97 7.04 9.63
C GLU A 65 -6.70 7.81 10.01
N ILE A 66 -6.85 8.98 10.65
CA ILE A 66 -5.72 9.75 11.18
C ILE A 66 -5.56 9.45 12.66
N ILE A 67 -4.44 8.85 13.03
CA ILE A 67 -4.08 8.47 14.40
C ILE A 67 -3.15 9.54 14.96
N THR A 68 -3.67 10.34 15.88
CA THR A 68 -2.88 11.41 16.52
C THR A 68 -1.93 10.83 17.57
N LEU A 69 -0.63 11.04 17.38
CA LEU A 69 0.40 10.72 18.37
C LEU A 69 0.52 11.82 19.41
N ALA A 70 0.73 11.44 20.67
CA ALA A 70 0.66 12.37 21.81
C ALA A 70 1.82 13.38 21.84
N ASP A 71 3.06 12.95 21.54
CA ASP A 71 4.26 13.78 21.56
C ASP A 71 5.46 13.15 20.81
N GLN A 72 6.59 13.86 20.81
CA GLN A 72 7.82 13.47 20.11
C GLN A 72 8.48 12.21 20.66
N ASN A 73 8.37 11.94 21.96
CA ASN A 73 8.91 10.72 22.55
C ASN A 73 8.09 9.51 22.10
N VAL A 74 6.76 9.69 21.99
CA VAL A 74 5.89 8.68 21.38
C VAL A 74 6.28 8.47 19.92
N LEU A 75 6.47 9.53 19.13
CA LEU A 75 6.86 9.40 17.71
C LEU A 75 8.17 8.60 17.52
N ALA A 76 9.22 8.90 18.30
CA ALA A 76 10.51 8.23 18.14
C ALA A 76 10.42 6.71 18.38
N ASN A 77 9.74 6.29 19.44
CA ASN A 77 9.51 4.86 19.71
C ASN A 77 8.56 4.25 18.69
N TYR A 78 7.52 4.99 18.31
CA TYR A 78 6.51 4.54 17.34
C TYR A 78 7.11 4.25 15.96
N VAL A 79 8.05 5.06 15.48
CA VAL A 79 8.74 4.83 14.19
C VAL A 79 9.59 3.57 14.23
N ILE A 80 10.25 3.29 15.36
CA ILE A 80 11.02 2.05 15.55
C ILE A 80 10.07 0.84 15.49
N ASP A 81 8.92 0.91 16.16
CA ASP A 81 7.94 -0.18 16.16
C ASP A 81 7.26 -0.35 14.79
N TRP A 82 6.97 0.74 14.09
CA TRP A 82 6.46 0.71 12.71
C TRP A 82 7.44 0.03 11.76
N SER A 83 8.74 0.32 11.88
CA SER A 83 9.77 -0.34 11.05
C SER A 83 9.86 -1.86 11.25
N LYS A 84 9.34 -2.37 12.37
CA LYS A 84 9.26 -3.80 12.70
C LYS A 84 7.90 -4.42 12.32
N GLY A 85 6.95 -3.62 11.84
CA GLY A 85 5.57 -4.03 11.59
C GLY A 85 4.73 -4.21 12.85
N ASN A 86 5.11 -3.56 13.95
CA ASN A 86 4.43 -3.68 15.25
C ASN A 86 3.42 -2.54 15.51
N THR A 87 3.01 -1.81 14.47
CA THR A 87 1.97 -0.79 14.56
C THR A 87 0.87 -1.09 13.56
N GLU A 88 -0.32 -0.58 13.83
CA GLU A 88 -1.50 -0.74 12.97
C GLU A 88 -1.50 0.22 11.76
N THR A 89 -0.56 1.16 11.71
CA THR A 89 -0.52 2.25 10.72
C THR A 89 0.15 1.85 9.42
N ASP A 90 -0.35 2.36 8.31
CA ASP A 90 0.22 2.15 6.98
C ASP A 90 1.30 3.19 6.65
N LEU A 91 1.14 4.42 7.18
CA LEU A 91 2.00 5.59 6.92
C LEU A 91 2.27 6.42 8.19
#